data_AF-A0A7C0WJJ7-F1
#
_entry.id   AF-A0A7C0WJJ7-F1
#
_cell.length_a   1.000
_cell.length_b   1.000
_cell.length_c   1.000
_cell.angle_alpha   90.00
_cell.angle_beta   90.00
_cell.angle_gamma   90.00
#
_symmetry.space_group_name_H-M   'P 1'
#
loop_
_entity.id
_entity.type
_entity.pdbx_description
1 polymer ?
#
loop_
_entity_poly.entity_id
_entity_poly.type
_entity_poly.pdbx_seq_one_letter_code
_entity_poly.pdbx_strand_id
1 'polypeptide(L)'
;MTDSKTKKILLILSSVGPGLFLIGYNIGTGSVTTMAKSGAEYGMTLFWALVLSCAFTYILMVAYGKTTLVSGKTALNNIKHQFRFGNILAIYIMVALIIGELLALMGVMGIVSDLLKEGSRYIFGGEGFSTFWI
;
A
#
# COMPACT_ATOMS: atom_id res chain seq x y z
N MET A 1 19.93 -27.95 -18.74
CA MET A 1 18.96 -29.01 -18.40
C MET A 1 18.53 -28.78 -16.96
N THR A 2 17.59 -27.86 -16.72
CA THR A 2 17.23 -27.45 -15.35
C THR A 2 16.18 -28.41 -14.81
N ASP A 3 16.51 -29.03 -13.68
CA ASP A 3 15.73 -30.06 -13.00
C ASP A 3 14.24 -29.71 -12.85
N SER A 4 13.35 -30.67 -13.13
CA SER A 4 11.89 -30.51 -13.16
C SER A 4 11.33 -29.92 -11.86
N LYS A 5 11.98 -30.21 -10.72
CA LYS A 5 11.64 -29.67 -9.40
C LYS A 5 11.94 -28.17 -9.27
N THR A 6 13.11 -27.74 -9.75
CA THR A 6 13.52 -26.33 -9.72
C THR A 6 12.61 -25.48 -10.60
N LYS A 7 12.19 -26.02 -11.76
CA LYS A 7 11.24 -25.34 -12.65
C LYS A 7 9.86 -25.16 -12.00
N LYS A 8 9.37 -26.14 -11.24
CA LYS A 8 8.11 -26.03 -10.46
C LYS A 8 8.20 -24.99 -9.35
N ILE A 9 9.28 -24.99 -8.58
CA ILE A 9 9.49 -24.01 -7.49
C ILE A 9 9.58 -22.60 -8.06
N LEU A 10 10.31 -22.42 -9.17
CA LEU A 10 10.41 -21.12 -9.85
C LEU A 10 9.06 -20.65 -10.37
N LEU A 11 8.23 -21.55 -10.91
CA LEU A 11 6.89 -21.21 -11.41
C LEU A 11 5.96 -20.76 -10.28
N ILE A 12 6.02 -21.43 -9.13
CA ILE A 12 5.26 -21.05 -7.93
C ILE A 12 5.73 -19.68 -7.44
N LEU A 13 7.04 -19.47 -7.31
CA LEU A 13 7.60 -18.20 -6.85
C LEU A 13 7.24 -17.04 -7.80
N SER A 14 7.27 -17.27 -9.11
CA SER A 14 6.83 -16.29 -10.11
C SER A 14 5.33 -15.97 -10.01
N SER A 15 4.49 -16.92 -9.61
CA SER A 15 3.05 -16.68 -9.42
C SER A 15 2.72 -15.94 -8.11
N VAL A 16 3.55 -16.07 -7.08
CA VAL A 16 3.37 -15.42 -5.77
C VAL A 16 3.84 -13.97 -5.79
N GLY A 17 4.84 -13.64 -6.62
CA GLY A 17 5.41 -12.30 -6.72
C GLY A 17 4.37 -11.17 -6.82
N PRO A 18 3.43 -11.20 -7.79
CA PRO A 18 2.39 -10.18 -7.92
C PRO A 18 1.51 -10.03 -6.67
N GLY A 19 1.18 -11.14 -6.01
CA GLY A 19 0.39 -11.12 -4.78
C GLY A 19 1.13 -10.47 -3.61
N LEU A 20 2.42 -10.75 -3.48
CA LEU A 20 3.26 -10.13 -2.44
C LEU A 20 3.37 -8.61 -2.63
N PHE A 21 3.54 -8.14 -3.86
CA PHE A 21 3.56 -6.70 -4.16
C PHE A 21 2.23 -6.01 -3.84
N LEU A 22 1.10 -6.65 -4.15
CA LEU A 22 -0.23 -6.11 -3.83
C LEU A 22 -0.44 -5.96 -2.31
N ILE A 23 0.01 -6.94 -1.52
CA ILE A 23 -0.06 -6.87 -0.04
C ILE A 23 0.86 -5.76 0.47
N GLY A 24 2.10 -5.67 -0.04
CA GLY A 24 3.06 -4.64 0.35
C GLY A 24 2.61 -3.21 0.03
N TYR A 25 1.86 -3.02 -1.05
CA TYR A 25 1.28 -1.72 -1.39
C TYR A 25 0.07 -1.37 -0.52
N ASN A 26 -0.70 -2.38 -0.09
CA ASN A 26 -1.88 -2.15 0.74
C ASN A 26 -1.53 -1.79 2.19
N ILE A 27 -0.43 -2.34 2.73
CA ILE A 27 0.02 -2.08 4.10
C ILE A 27 1.17 -1.07 4.11
N GLY A 28 0.80 0.21 4.24
CA GLY A 28 1.75 1.32 4.40
C GLY A 28 2.00 1.71 5.86
N THR A 29 3.03 2.52 6.12
CA THR A 29 3.38 3.01 7.47
C THR A 29 2.20 3.72 8.15
N GLY A 30 1.42 4.52 7.41
CA GLY A 30 0.24 5.23 7.94
C GLY A 30 -0.88 4.29 8.42
N SER A 31 -1.04 3.13 7.77
CA SER A 31 -2.00 2.12 8.22
C SER A 31 -1.57 1.49 9.54
N VAL A 32 -0.27 1.20 9.69
CA VAL A 32 0.31 0.61 10.91
C VAL A 32 0.27 1.58 12.08
N THR A 33 0.63 2.85 11.87
CA THR A 33 0.59 3.87 12.93
C THR A 33 -0.84 4.15 13.39
N THR A 34 -1.80 4.21 12.47
CA THR A 34 -3.21 4.39 12.81
C THR A 34 -3.75 3.18 13.57
N MET A 35 -3.42 1.95 13.14
CA MET A 35 -3.81 0.73 13.86
C MET A 35 -3.21 0.68 15.27
N ALA A 36 -1.94 1.05 15.42
CA ALA A 36 -1.28 1.13 16.73
C ALA A 36 -1.92 2.18 17.62
N LYS A 37 -2.20 3.38 17.09
CA LYS A 37 -2.87 4.46 17.82
C LYS A 37 -4.28 4.07 18.24
N SER A 38 -5.09 3.54 17.33
CA SER A 38 -6.45 3.09 17.62
C SER A 38 -6.46 1.90 18.59
N GLY A 39 -5.48 1.00 18.50
CA GLY A 39 -5.31 -0.10 19.46
C GLY A 39 -4.96 0.41 20.86
N ALA A 40 -4.17 1.49 20.97
CA ALA A 40 -3.85 2.11 22.25
C ALA A 40 -5.05 2.88 22.85
N GLU A 41 -5.83 3.59 22.03
CA GLU A 41 -6.97 4.40 22.48
C GLU A 41 -8.22 3.55 22.78
N TYR A 42 -8.51 2.55 21.95
CA TYR A 42 -9.77 1.78 22.00
C TYR A 42 -9.56 0.30 22.37
N GLY A 43 -8.32 -0.13 22.61
CA GLY A 43 -8.00 -1.53 22.90
C GLY A 43 -8.42 -2.46 21.74
N MET A 44 -8.98 -3.61 22.09
CA MET A 44 -9.44 -4.63 21.13
C MET A 44 -10.86 -4.39 20.60
N THR A 45 -11.54 -3.30 21.00
CA THR A 45 -12.94 -3.07 20.63
C THR A 45 -13.15 -2.82 19.13
N LEU A 46 -12.14 -2.28 18.43
CA LEU A 46 -12.17 -2.06 16.98
C LEU A 46 -11.74 -3.28 16.14
N PHE A 47 -11.37 -4.40 16.77
CA PHE A 47 -10.85 -5.57 16.06
C PHE A 47 -11.84 -6.12 15.02
N TRP A 48 -13.13 -6.15 15.35
CA TRP A 48 -14.17 -6.62 14.41
C TRP A 48 -14.27 -5.72 13.17
N ALA A 49 -14.10 -4.41 13.32
CA ALA A 49 -14.13 -3.46 12.21
C ALA A 49 -12.92 -3.65 11.30
N LEU A 50 -11.76 -3.99 11.88
CA LEU A 50 -10.53 -4.31 11.16
C LEU A 50 -10.68 -5.60 10.32
N VAL A 51 -11.27 -6.65 10.90
CA VAL A 51 -11.58 -7.91 10.19
C VAL A 51 -12.54 -7.66 9.03
N LEU A 52 -13.58 -6.86 9.26
CA LEU A 52 -14.55 -6.48 8.24
C LEU A 52 -13.90 -5.67 7.10
N SER A 53 -12.99 -4.73 7.42
CA SER A 53 -12.19 -3.99 6.42
C SER A 53 -11.34 -4.92 5.55
N CYS A 54 -10.72 -5.94 6.15
CA CYS A 54 -9.96 -6.95 5.42
C CYS A 54 -10.85 -7.75 4.44
N ALA A 55 -12.04 -8.16 4.89
CA ALA A 55 -13.00 -8.88 4.05
C ALA A 55 -13.44 -8.06 2.83
N PHE A 56 -13.76 -6.78 3.02
CA PHE A 56 -14.12 -5.88 1.92
C PHE A 56 -12.96 -5.66 0.94
N THR A 57 -11.76 -5.41 1.47
CA THR A 57 -10.56 -5.23 0.63
C THR A 57 -10.27 -6.47 -0.20
N TYR A 58 -10.42 -7.67 0.36
CA TYR A 58 -10.27 -8.92 -0.37
C TYR A 58 -11.28 -9.04 -1.53
N ILE A 59 -12.56 -8.79 -1.27
CA ILE A 59 -13.62 -8.85 -2.29
C ILE A 59 -13.32 -7.86 -3.43
N LEU A 60 -12.96 -6.61 -3.09
CA LEU A 60 -12.61 -5.59 -4.07
C LEU A 60 -11.37 -6.01 -4.89
N MET A 61 -10.33 -6.50 -4.24
CA MET A 61 -9.10 -6.92 -4.91
C MET A 61 -9.36 -8.06 -5.91
N VAL A 62 -10.18 -9.04 -5.54
CA VAL A 62 -10.58 -10.13 -6.45
C VAL A 62 -11.43 -9.60 -7.60
N ALA A 63 -12.37 -8.69 -7.36
CA ALA A 63 -13.22 -8.12 -8.40
C ALA A 63 -12.40 -7.29 -9.42
N TYR A 64 -11.54 -6.39 -8.94
CA TYR A 64 -10.67 -5.59 -9.82
C TYR A 64 -9.60 -6.43 -10.52
N GLY A 65 -9.04 -7.43 -9.83
CA GLY A 65 -8.11 -8.39 -10.41
C GLY A 65 -8.75 -9.17 -11.56
N LYS A 66 -9.93 -9.76 -11.35
CA LYS A 66 -10.68 -10.46 -12.40
C LYS A 66 -11.04 -9.54 -13.56
N THR A 67 -11.49 -8.31 -13.27
CA THR A 67 -11.86 -7.34 -14.31
C THR A 67 -10.64 -6.98 -15.18
N THR A 68 -9.49 -6.75 -14.57
CA THR A 68 -8.24 -6.42 -15.29
C THR A 68 -7.72 -7.62 -16.09
N LEU A 69 -7.79 -8.84 -15.53
CA LEU A 69 -7.38 -10.07 -16.21
C LEU A 69 -8.24 -10.40 -17.44
N VAL A 70 -9.57 -10.20 -17.35
CA VAL A 70 -10.49 -10.51 -18.46
C VAL A 70 -10.48 -9.43 -19.53
N SER A 71 -10.46 -8.14 -19.13
CA SER A 71 -10.54 -7.03 -20.09
C SER A 71 -9.19 -6.65 -20.71
N GLY A 72 -8.08 -7.05 -20.11
CA GLY A 72 -6.73 -6.63 -20.51
C GLY A 72 -6.47 -5.12 -20.36
N LYS A 73 -7.40 -4.39 -19.72
CA LYS A 73 -7.36 -2.93 -19.53
C LYS A 73 -7.27 -2.63 -18.04
N THR A 74 -6.58 -1.55 -17.67
CA THR A 74 -6.59 -1.07 -16.29
C THR A 74 -8.00 -0.67 -15.88
N ALA A 75 -8.34 -0.80 -14.60
CA ALA A 75 -9.65 -0.44 -14.08
C ALA A 75 -10.05 1.01 -14.48
N LEU A 76 -9.09 1.94 -14.42
CA LEU A 76 -9.28 3.32 -14.82
C LEU A 76 -9.57 3.49 -16.31
N ASN A 77 -8.88 2.73 -17.17
CA ASN A 77 -9.14 2.74 -18.61
C ASN A 77 -10.51 2.12 -18.95
N ASN A 78 -10.95 1.13 -18.16
CA ASN A 78 -12.29 0.57 -18.31
C ASN A 78 -13.37 1.60 -17.90
N ILE A 79 -13.16 2.34 -16.81
CA ILE A 79 -14.03 3.45 -16.39
C ILE A 79 -14.08 4.55 -17.47
N LYS A 80 -12.92 4.88 -18.05
CA LYS A 80 -12.80 5.88 -19.11
C LYS A 80 -13.68 5.55 -20.34
N HIS A 81 -13.71 4.28 -20.75
CA HIS A 81 -14.38 3.86 -21.99
C HIS A 81 -15.83 3.38 -21.81
N GLN A 82 -16.19 2.86 -20.64
CA GLN A 82 -17.54 2.30 -20.39
C GLN A 82 -18.56 3.36 -19.94
N PHE A 83 -18.11 4.52 -19.43
CA PHE A 83 -19.00 5.58 -18.96
C PHE A 83 -19.04 6.76 -19.93
N ARG A 84 -20.23 7.33 -20.16
CA ARG A 84 -20.45 8.52 -21.04
C ARG A 84 -19.61 9.75 -20.63
N PHE A 85 -19.35 9.94 -19.34
CA PHE A 85 -18.44 10.97 -18.79
C PHE A 85 -17.13 10.39 -18.25
N GLY A 86 -16.74 9.18 -18.71
CA GLY A 86 -15.62 8.43 -18.18
C GLY A 86 -14.28 9.15 -18.27
N ASN A 87 -14.06 10.01 -19.27
CA ASN A 87 -12.83 10.80 -19.39
C ASN A 87 -12.63 11.79 -18.23
N ILE A 88 -13.66 12.56 -17.87
CA ILE A 88 -13.60 13.52 -16.75
C ILE A 88 -13.42 12.76 -15.44
N LEU A 89 -14.19 11.69 -15.25
CA LEU A 89 -14.14 10.89 -14.02
C LEU A 89 -12.77 10.20 -13.84
N ALA A 90 -12.18 9.69 -14.92
CA ALA A 90 -10.87 9.05 -14.87
C ALA A 90 -9.76 10.06 -14.53
N ILE A 91 -9.81 11.27 -15.09
CA ILE A 91 -8.86 12.34 -14.76
C ILE A 91 -9.03 12.76 -13.30
N TYR A 92 -10.27 12.93 -12.82
CA TYR A 92 -10.55 13.26 -11.43
C TYR A 92 -9.97 12.23 -10.46
N ILE A 93 -10.23 10.93 -10.70
CA ILE A 93 -9.69 9.85 -9.89
C ILE A 93 -8.16 9.85 -9.92
N MET A 94 -7.56 10.04 -11.11
CA MET A 94 -6.10 10.07 -11.25
C MET A 94 -5.47 11.20 -10.44
N VAL A 95 -6.01 12.43 -10.53
CA VAL A 95 -5.51 13.58 -9.76
C VAL A 95 -5.68 13.36 -8.25
N ALA A 96 -6.84 12.85 -7.83
CA ALA A 96 -7.10 12.53 -6.43
C ALA A 96 -6.11 11.49 -5.87
N LEU A 97 -5.81 10.44 -6.65
CA LEU A 97 -4.82 9.43 -6.27
C LEU A 97 -3.41 10.01 -6.18
N ILE A 98 -2.98 10.82 -7.15
CA ILE A 98 -1.65 11.45 -7.11
C ILE A 98 -1.48 12.30 -5.85
N ILE A 99 -2.48 13.12 -5.52
CA ILE A 99 -2.44 13.94 -4.30
C ILE A 99 -2.41 13.06 -3.05
N GLY A 100 -3.22 12.01 -3.00
CA GLY A 100 -3.24 11.05 -1.89
C GLY A 100 -1.88 10.37 -1.67
N GLU A 101 -1.24 9.91 -2.74
CA GLU A 101 0.07 9.28 -2.68
C GLU A 101 1.16 10.28 -2.24
N LEU A 102 1.11 11.53 -2.72
CA LEU A 102 2.04 12.58 -2.27
C LEU A 102 1.91 12.84 -0.76
N LEU A 103 0.69 12.94 -0.24
CA LEU A 103 0.45 13.11 1.19
C LEU A 103 0.94 11.89 1.99
N ALA A 104 0.74 10.68 1.47
CA ALA A 104 1.24 9.45 2.09
C ALA A 104 2.78 9.44 2.13
N LEU A 105 3.46 9.82 1.04
CA LEU A 105 4.91 9.91 0.95
C LEU A 105 5.48 10.96 1.92
N MET A 106 4.83 12.12 2.04
CA MET A 106 5.21 13.14 3.03
C MET A 106 5.12 12.59 4.46
N GLY A 107 4.06 11.84 4.78
CA GLY A 107 3.90 11.19 6.08
C GLY A 107 4.97 10.13 6.36
N VAL A 108 5.29 9.29 5.38
CA VAL A 108 6.37 8.29 5.51
C VAL A 108 7.71 8.98 5.76
N MET A 109 8.04 10.03 5.01
CA MET A 109 9.30 10.75 5.18
C MET A 109 9.41 11.44 6.55
N GLY A 110 8.31 11.95 7.09
CA GLY A 110 8.30 12.49 8.47
C GLY A 110 8.62 11.44 9.53
N ILE A 111 8.07 10.23 9.40
CA ILE A 111 8.40 9.13 10.34
C ILE A 111 9.87 8.70 10.18
N VAL A 112 10.37 8.65 8.95
CA VAL A 112 11.76 8.27 8.66
C VAL A 112 12.74 9.30 9.21
N SER A 113 12.46 10.61 9.07
CA SER A 113 13.33 11.66 9.61
C SER A 113 13.36 11.65 11.15
N ASP A 114 12.23 11.44 11.80
CA ASP A 114 12.16 11.26 13.26
C ASP A 114 12.94 10.02 13.72
N LEU A 115 12.80 8.91 13.02
CA LEU A 115 13.52 7.67 13.34
C LEU A 115 15.02 7.82 13.14
N LEU A 116 15.46 8.50 12.07
CA LEU A 116 16.87 8.78 11.83
C LEU A 116 17.47 9.68 12.90
N LYS A 117 16.73 10.71 13.33
CA LYS A 117 17.15 11.60 14.41
C LYS A 117 17.33 10.83 15.72
N GLU A 118 16.32 10.07 16.11
CA GLU A 118 16.35 9.28 17.34
C GLU A 118 17.45 8.21 17.30
N GLY A 119 17.60 7.52 16.17
CA GLY A 119 18.69 6.56 15.95
C GLY A 119 20.08 7.21 16.03
N SER A 120 20.25 8.40 15.45
CA SER A 120 21.52 9.14 15.53
C SER A 120 21.84 9.58 16.96
N ARG A 121 20.84 9.93 17.76
CA ARG A 121 20.99 10.26 19.19
C ARG A 121 21.52 9.08 19.99
N TYR A 122 20.99 7.87 19.76
CA TYR A 122 21.48 6.65 20.43
C TYR A 122 22.89 6.26 20.02
N ILE A 123 23.28 6.50 18.76
CA ILE A 123 24.60 6.09 18.24
C ILE A 123 25.71 7.08 18.61
N PHE A 124 25.44 8.40 18.54
CA PHE A 124 26.46 9.44 18.71
C PHE A 124 26.44 10.12 20.09
N GLY A 125 25.47 9.82 20.97
CA GLY A 125 25.48 10.26 22.37
C GLY A 125 25.35 11.77 22.61
N GLY A 126 25.03 12.56 21.57
CA GLY A 126 24.81 14.02 21.62
C GLY A 126 23.46 14.42 21.03
N GLU A 127 23.22 15.73 20.84
CA GLU A 127 22.10 16.19 20.01
C GLU A 127 22.37 15.74 18.58
N GLY A 128 21.69 14.67 18.14
CA GLY A 128 21.88 14.03 16.83
C GLY A 128 21.72 14.98 15.64
N PHE A 129 21.78 14.45 14.41
CA PHE A 129 21.66 15.25 13.20
C PHE A 129 20.41 16.16 13.24
N SER A 130 20.60 17.47 13.01
CA SER A 130 19.50 18.43 13.12
C SER A 130 18.46 18.20 12.03
N THR A 131 17.18 18.23 12.41
CA THR A 131 16.00 18.08 11.53
C THR A 131 15.97 19.04 10.33
N PHE A 132 16.78 20.11 10.34
CA PHE A 132 16.83 21.11 9.26
C PHE A 132 17.83 20.75 8.14
N TRP A 133 18.75 19.81 8.38
CA TRP A 133 19.79 19.39 7.42
C TRP A 133 19.59 17.97 6.87
N ILE A 134 18.51 17.28 7.27
CA ILE A 134 17.97 16.04 6.68
C ILE A 134 16.71 16.41 5.89
#